data_AF-A0A914XGL0-F1
#
_entry.id   AF-A0A914XGL0-F1
#
_cell.length_a   1.000
_cell.length_b   1.000
_cell.length_c   1.000
_cell.angle_alpha   90.00
_cell.angle_beta   90.00
_cell.angle_gamma   90.00
#
_symmetry.space_group_name_H-M   'P 1'
#
loop_
_entity.id
_entity.type
_entity.pdbx_description
1 polymer ?
#
loop_
_entity_poly.entity_id
_entity_poly.type
_entity_poly.pdbx_seq_one_letter_code
_entity_poly.pdbx_strand_id
1 'polypeptide(L)'
;MTCYCHREECVCDWVFVVYTIMCKKCGDLYVGKTSQRLGTRLSQHYRSLRNDDNSSAISAHARECHNLQEGYSLYAVSGAPVGNQSILSMAEGIAMNKYNPQINRKFERHAQLEGHAADGIDAFFRGRRCP
;
A
#
# COMPACT_ATOMS: atom_id res chain seq x y z
N MET A 1 -4.41 21.69 -6.82
CA MET A 1 -4.20 20.94 -5.56
C MET A 1 -2.90 20.16 -5.67
N THR A 2 -1.91 20.43 -4.83
CA THR A 2 -0.61 19.75 -4.80
C THR A 2 -0.50 18.92 -3.53
N CYS A 3 -0.12 17.66 -3.65
CA CYS A 3 0.21 16.82 -2.51
C CYS A 3 1.71 16.89 -2.25
N TYR A 4 2.11 17.27 -1.04
CA TYR A 4 3.51 17.30 -0.64
C TYR A 4 3.68 16.65 0.74
N CYS A 5 4.79 15.95 0.91
CA CYS A 5 5.18 15.38 2.19
C CYS A 5 6.56 15.91 2.54
N HIS A 6 6.68 16.50 3.73
CA HIS A 6 7.98 16.85 4.31
C HIS A 6 8.14 16.14 5.64
N ARG A 7 9.04 15.16 5.66
CA ARG A 7 9.26 14.27 6.80
C ARG A 7 7.97 13.55 7.21
N GLU A 8 7.39 13.92 8.35
CA GLU A 8 6.24 13.28 8.99
C GLU A 8 4.91 14.02 8.76
N GLU A 9 4.97 15.20 8.11
CA GLU A 9 3.80 16.00 7.78
C GLU A 9 3.53 15.93 6.28
N CYS A 10 2.45 15.24 5.94
CA CYS A 10 1.96 15.17 4.58
C CYS A 10 0.73 16.06 4.44
N VAL A 11 0.80 17.04 3.55
CA VAL A 11 -0.34 17.88 3.17
C VAL A 11 -0.85 17.38 1.83
N CYS A 12 -1.99 16.70 1.87
CA CYS A 12 -2.71 16.23 0.71
C CYS A 12 -4.19 16.09 1.08
N ASP A 13 -5.02 16.97 0.51
CA ASP A 13 -6.45 17.07 0.83
C ASP A 13 -7.33 16.11 0.03
N TRP A 14 -6.73 15.20 -0.75
CA TRP A 14 -7.49 14.19 -1.47
C TRP A 14 -8.09 13.19 -0.48
N VAL A 15 -9.38 12.92 -0.65
CA VAL A 15 -10.17 11.98 0.15
C VAL A 15 -10.77 10.93 -0.78
N PHE A 16 -11.17 9.78 -0.23
CA PHE A 16 -11.69 8.65 -1.01
C PHE A 16 -10.73 8.25 -2.12
N VAL A 17 -9.50 7.91 -1.75
CA VAL A 17 -8.47 7.52 -2.70
C VAL A 17 -7.89 6.15 -2.40
N VAL A 18 -7.50 5.46 -3.47
CA VAL A 18 -6.61 4.31 -3.44
C VAL A 18 -5.21 4.82 -3.77
N TYR A 19 -4.22 4.45 -2.98
CA TYR A 19 -2.84 4.91 -3.13
C TYR A 19 -1.86 3.74 -3.09
N THR A 20 -0.69 3.96 -3.68
CA THR A 20 0.43 3.00 -3.68
C THR A 20 1.68 3.61 -3.09
N ILE A 21 2.35 2.84 -2.23
CA ILE A 21 3.63 3.19 -1.63
C ILE A 21 4.65 2.15 -2.08
N MET A 22 5.81 2.60 -2.53
CA MET A 22 6.92 1.75 -2.95
C MET A 22 8.06 1.85 -1.94
N CYS A 23 8.59 0.70 -1.53
CA CYS A 23 9.85 0.61 -0.80
C CYS A 23 11.01 0.88 -1.77
N LYS A 24 11.87 1.87 -1.49
CA LYS A 24 12.95 2.24 -2.41
C LYS A 24 14.13 1.24 -2.44
N LYS A 25 14.24 0.32 -1.48
CA LYS A 25 15.34 -0.66 -1.45
C LYS A 25 15.03 -1.91 -2.22
N CYS A 26 13.88 -2.53 -1.95
CA CYS A 26 13.48 -3.78 -2.59
C CYS A 26 12.52 -3.58 -3.76
N GLY A 27 11.92 -2.40 -3.91
CA GLY A 27 10.92 -2.14 -4.95
C GLY A 27 9.53 -2.68 -4.62
N ASP A 28 9.35 -3.29 -3.44
CA ASP A 28 8.06 -3.86 -3.05
C ASP A 28 6.99 -2.77 -2.91
N LEU A 29 5.77 -3.14 -3.32
CA LEU A 29 4.63 -2.25 -3.33
C LEU A 29 3.66 -2.56 -2.19
N TYR A 30 3.08 -1.50 -1.64
CA TYR A 30 1.91 -1.49 -0.78
C TYR A 30 0.77 -0.76 -1.50
N VAL A 31 -0.43 -1.32 -1.50
CA VAL A 31 -1.68 -0.68 -1.93
C VAL A 31 -2.54 -0.47 -0.69
N GLY A 32 -3.16 0.70 -0.57
CA GLY A 32 -4.19 0.91 0.44
C GLY A 32 -5.24 1.91 0.00
N LYS A 33 -6.39 1.91 0.67
CA LYS A 33 -7.41 2.95 0.52
C LYS A 33 -7.51 3.87 1.74
N THR A 34 -8.10 5.05 1.54
CA THR A 34 -8.49 5.95 2.63
C THR A 34 -9.70 6.79 2.25
N SER A 35 -10.68 6.87 3.15
CA SER A 35 -11.76 7.87 3.09
C SER A 35 -11.36 9.19 3.78
N GLN A 36 -10.34 9.17 4.65
CA GLN A 36 -9.73 10.35 5.25
C GLN A 36 -8.79 11.03 4.25
N ARG A 37 -8.34 12.25 4.59
CA ARG A 37 -7.31 12.97 3.82
C ARG A 37 -6.08 12.09 3.64
N LEU A 38 -5.60 11.97 2.42
CA LEU A 38 -4.42 11.16 2.10
C LEU A 38 -3.21 11.60 2.92
N GLY A 39 -3.03 12.92 3.12
CA GLY A 39 -1.95 13.44 3.96
C GLY A 39 -1.96 12.88 5.38
N THR A 40 -3.14 12.88 6.03
CA THR A 40 -3.33 12.29 7.35
C THR A 40 -2.97 10.81 7.37
N ARG A 41 -3.39 10.05 6.33
CA ARG A 41 -3.10 8.62 6.25
C ARG A 41 -1.60 8.33 6.05
N LEU A 42 -0.93 9.13 5.23
CA LEU A 42 0.52 9.01 5.02
C LEU A 42 1.29 9.35 6.29
N SER A 43 0.92 10.42 7.00
CA SER A 43 1.52 10.77 8.29
C SER A 43 1.36 9.65 9.33
N GLN A 44 0.24 8.92 9.34
CA GLN A 44 0.07 7.74 10.20
C GLN A 44 1.11 6.66 9.87
N HIS A 45 1.28 6.32 8.59
CA HIS A 45 2.30 5.33 8.18
C HIS A 45 3.72 5.77 8.55
N TYR A 46 4.06 7.05 8.37
CA TYR A 46 5.37 7.59 8.79
C TYR A 46 5.58 7.50 10.31
N ARG A 47 4.56 7.80 11.11
CA ARG A 47 4.62 7.64 12.57
C ARG A 47 4.80 6.18 12.96
N SER A 48 4.11 5.26 12.29
CA SER A 48 4.26 3.83 12.54
C SER A 48 5.65 3.30 12.24
N LEU A 49 6.26 3.78 11.15
CA LEU A 49 7.66 3.50 10.84
C LEU A 49 8.62 4.03 11.90
N ARG A 50 8.42 5.28 12.33
CA ARG A 50 9.28 5.93 13.33
C ARG A 50 9.18 5.29 14.71
N ASN A 51 7.97 4.96 15.15
CA ASN A 51 7.70 4.41 16.47
C ASN A 51 7.99 2.92 16.57
N ASP A 52 8.44 2.31 15.48
CA ASP A 52 8.64 0.88 15.39
C ASP A 52 7.36 0.10 15.77
N ASP A 53 6.19 0.61 15.40
CA ASP A 53 4.94 -0.08 15.67
C ASP A 53 4.61 -1.09 14.56
N ASN A 54 4.03 -2.24 14.91
CA ASN A 54 3.58 -3.26 13.95
C ASN A 54 2.17 -3.01 13.42
N SER A 55 1.67 -1.77 13.57
CA SER A 55 0.28 -1.46 13.26
C SER A 55 0.04 -1.38 11.75
N SER A 56 1.07 -1.01 10.96
CA SER A 56 1.00 -0.95 9.50
C SER A 56 1.80 -2.09 8.85
N ALA A 57 1.36 -2.54 7.67
CA ALA A 57 2.10 -3.51 6.88
C ALA A 57 3.46 -2.96 6.41
N ILE A 58 3.54 -1.64 6.22
CA ILE A 58 4.75 -0.93 5.80
C ILE A 58 5.81 -0.95 6.90
N SER A 59 5.42 -0.66 8.15
CA SER A 59 6.33 -0.68 9.29
C SER A 59 6.79 -2.10 9.64
N ALA A 60 5.91 -3.10 9.53
CA ALA A 60 6.29 -4.50 9.63
C ALA A 60 7.34 -4.88 8.57
N HIS A 61 7.10 -4.53 7.31
CA HIS A 61 8.07 -4.75 6.22
C HIS A 61 9.42 -4.05 6.46
N ALA A 62 9.41 -2.79 6.90
CA ALA A 62 10.63 -2.05 7.23
C ALA A 62 11.46 -2.76 8.31
N ARG A 63 10.79 -3.34 9.32
CA ARG A 63 11.45 -4.08 10.40
C ARG A 63 12.04 -5.38 9.89
N GLU A 64 11.22 -6.17 9.19
CA GLU A 64 11.56 -7.53 8.77
C GLU A 64 12.66 -7.54 7.70
N CYS A 65 12.67 -6.55 6.80
CA CYS A 65 13.56 -6.55 5.63
C CYS A 65 14.76 -5.61 5.75
N HIS A 66 14.68 -4.57 6.60
CA HIS A 66 15.54 -3.41 6.42
C HIS A 66 16.04 -2.72 7.71
N ASN A 67 15.83 -3.32 8.89
CA ASN A 67 16.23 -2.74 10.18
C ASN A 67 15.75 -1.28 10.37
N LEU A 68 14.52 -0.98 9.90
CA LEU A 68 13.79 0.28 10.12
C LEU A 68 14.34 1.54 9.42
N GLN A 69 15.41 1.46 8.63
CA GLN A 69 16.00 2.61 7.96
C GLN A 69 15.53 2.76 6.51
N GLU A 70 14.28 3.14 6.27
CA GLU A 70 13.76 3.09 4.90
C GLU A 70 13.11 4.32 4.30
N GLY A 71 13.42 4.51 3.01
CA GLY A 71 12.84 5.53 2.15
C GLY A 71 11.62 4.97 1.43
N TYR A 72 10.43 5.42 1.80
CA TYR A 72 9.18 5.11 1.11
C TYR A 72 8.76 6.27 0.22
N SER A 73 8.25 5.95 -0.98
CA SER A 73 7.71 6.95 -1.91
C SER A 73 6.28 6.63 -2.29
N LEU A 74 5.41 7.64 -2.23
CA LEU A 74 4.08 7.59 -2.84
C LEU A 74 4.24 7.56 -4.37
N TYR A 75 3.64 6.58 -5.04
CA TYR A 75 3.83 6.35 -6.48
C TYR A 75 2.60 6.65 -7.32
N ALA A 76 1.42 6.20 -6.90
CA ALA A 76 0.17 6.48 -7.61
C ALA A 76 -1.01 6.69 -6.66
N VAL A 77 -1.95 7.51 -7.11
CA VAL A 77 -3.21 7.77 -6.40
C VAL A 77 -4.36 7.78 -7.41
N SER A 78 -5.37 6.95 -7.16
CA SER A 78 -6.62 6.92 -7.92
C SER A 78 -7.77 7.37 -7.02
N GLY A 79 -8.57 8.33 -7.49
CA GLY A 79 -9.76 8.79 -6.79
C GLY A 79 -10.95 7.86 -6.99
N ALA A 80 -11.81 7.78 -5.97
CA ALA A 80 -13.16 7.24 -6.04
C ALA A 80 -14.18 8.34 -5.68
N PRO A 81 -15.47 8.20 -6.08
CA PRO A 81 -16.51 9.14 -5.68
C PRO A 81 -16.60 9.27 -4.15
N VAL A 82 -16.59 10.52 -3.67
CA VAL A 82 -16.68 10.83 -2.25
C VAL A 82 -18.00 10.31 -1.67
N GLY A 83 -17.93 9.67 -0.50
CA GLY A 83 -19.07 9.08 0.19
C GLY A 83 -19.41 7.65 -0.24
N ASN A 84 -18.78 7.11 -1.30
CA ASN A 84 -19.05 5.76 -1.77
C ASN A 84 -17.95 4.77 -1.35
N GLN A 85 -18.13 4.16 -0.17
CA GLN A 85 -17.18 3.17 0.37
C GLN A 85 -17.12 1.87 -0.42
N SER A 86 -18.21 1.51 -1.10
CA SER A 86 -18.27 0.32 -1.96
C SER A 86 -17.36 0.51 -3.17
N ILE A 87 -17.48 1.63 -3.89
CA ILE A 87 -16.62 1.93 -5.04
C ILE A 87 -15.16 2.07 -4.59
N LEU A 88 -14.89 2.72 -3.45
CA LEU A 88 -13.52 2.83 -2.94
C LEU A 88 -12.90 1.45 -2.65
N SER A 89 -13.69 0.51 -2.11
CA SER A 89 -13.26 -0.86 -1.85
C SER A 89 -13.08 -1.69 -3.12
N MET A 90 -13.96 -1.52 -4.10
CA MET A 90 -13.81 -2.15 -5.42
C MET A 90 -12.55 -1.64 -6.13
N ALA A 91 -12.29 -0.33 -6.08
CA ALA A 91 -11.09 0.29 -6.65
C ALA A 91 -9.81 -0.24 -6.00
N GLU A 92 -9.83 -0.45 -4.67
CA GLU A 92 -8.71 -1.08 -3.96
C GLU A 92 -8.49 -2.51 -4.46
N GLY A 93 -9.55 -3.32 -4.57
CA GLY A 93 -9.44 -4.69 -5.09
C GLY A 93 -8.90 -4.74 -6.53
N ILE A 94 -9.33 -3.83 -7.39
CA ILE A 94 -8.78 -3.69 -8.75
C ILE A 94 -7.29 -3.34 -8.69
N ALA A 95 -6.89 -2.41 -7.81
CA ALA A 95 -5.48 -2.05 -7.64
C ALA A 95 -4.63 -3.20 -7.09
N MET A 96 -5.17 -4.00 -6.15
CA MET A 96 -4.50 -5.20 -5.64
C MET A 96 -4.22 -6.20 -6.77
N ASN A 97 -5.22 -6.47 -7.61
CA ASN A 97 -5.07 -7.38 -8.76
C ASN A 97 -4.10 -6.83 -9.82
N LYS A 98 -4.17 -5.51 -10.09
CA LYS A 98 -3.34 -4.86 -11.10
C LYS A 98 -1.86 -4.79 -10.70
N TYR A 99 -1.59 -4.40 -9.46
CA TYR A 99 -0.22 -4.12 -9.00
C TYR A 99 0.41 -5.29 -8.23
N ASN A 100 -0.38 -6.29 -7.82
CA ASN A 100 0.08 -7.45 -7.04
C ASN A 100 1.07 -7.04 -5.92
N PRO A 101 0.64 -6.27 -4.92
CA PRO A 101 1.54 -5.69 -3.93
C PRO A 101 2.10 -6.75 -2.98
N GLN A 102 3.41 -6.68 -2.74
CA GLN A 102 4.14 -7.65 -1.91
C GLN A 102 4.12 -7.31 -0.41
N ILE A 103 3.93 -6.02 -0.07
CA ILE A 103 3.94 -5.54 1.32
C ILE A 103 2.60 -5.83 2.03
N ASN A 104 1.48 -5.81 1.31
CA ASN A 104 0.16 -6.02 1.91
C ASN A 104 0.08 -7.38 2.64
N ARG A 105 -0.47 -7.37 3.86
CA ARG A 105 -0.54 -8.57 4.69
C ARG A 105 -1.45 -9.60 4.03
N LYS A 106 -1.12 -10.90 4.14
CA LYS A 106 -1.94 -11.99 3.56
C LYS A 106 -3.41 -11.95 4.02
N PHE A 107 -3.68 -11.43 5.22
CA PHE A 107 -5.03 -11.27 5.77
C PHE A 107 -5.86 -10.15 5.10
N GLU A 108 -5.21 -9.20 4.43
CA GLU A 108 -5.86 -8.13 3.63
C GLU A 108 -6.25 -8.63 2.21
N ARG A 109 -5.85 -9.85 1.82
CA ARG A 109 -6.14 -10.45 0.50
C ARG A 109 -7.43 -11.27 0.43
N HIS A 110 -8.22 -11.33 1.51
CA HIS A 110 -9.52 -12.02 1.46
C HIS A 110 -10.58 -11.14 0.82
N ALA A 111 -10.53 -11.09 -0.51
CA ALA A 111 -11.69 -11.21 -1.37
C ALA A 111 -11.25 -11.63 -2.77
N GLN A 112 -11.63 -12.86 -3.13
CA GLN A 112 -12.07 -13.23 -4.49
C GLN A 112 -11.02 -13.48 -5.58
N LEU A 113 -10.33 -14.63 -5.56
CA LEU A 113 -9.85 -15.31 -6.79
C LEU A 113 -9.75 -16.84 -6.56
N GLU A 114 -10.86 -17.50 -6.26
CA GLU A 114 -11.02 -18.94 -6.51
C GLU A 114 -12.00 -19.03 -7.70
N GLY A 115 -11.45 -19.05 -8.92
CA GLY A 115 -12.26 -18.98 -10.13
C GLY A 115 -11.42 -18.95 -11.41
N HIS A 116 -10.82 -20.10 -11.73
CA HIS A 116 -10.46 -20.58 -13.08
C HIS A 116 -9.87 -19.57 -14.08
N ALA A 117 -8.54 -19.59 -14.22
CA ALA A 117 -7.78 -19.67 -15.49
C ALA A 117 -6.37 -19.12 -15.28
N ALA A 118 -5.43 -19.97 -14.85
CA ALA A 118 -4.01 -19.63 -14.89
C ALA A 118 -3.10 -20.88 -14.75
N ASP A 119 -3.47 -21.99 -15.39
CA ASP A 119 -2.48 -23.03 -15.73
C ASP A 119 -1.50 -22.43 -16.74
N GLY A 120 -0.44 -21.78 -16.24
CA GLY A 120 0.57 -21.16 -17.09
C GLY A 120 1.46 -20.08 -16.45
N ILE A 121 1.24 -19.67 -15.20
CA ILE A 121 2.09 -18.67 -14.50
C ILE A 121 2.72 -19.18 -13.20
N ASP A 122 2.80 -20.50 -12.98
CA ASP A 122 3.35 -21.08 -11.74
C ASP A 122 4.89 -21.27 -11.74
N ALA A 123 5.60 -20.56 -12.63
CA ALA A 123 7.07 -20.56 -12.66
C ALA A 123 7.71 -19.24 -12.18
N PHE A 124 6.92 -18.17 -11.94
CA PHE A 124 7.46 -16.90 -11.42
C PHE A 124 7.24 -16.71 -9.90
N PHE A 125 6.47 -17.59 -9.26
CA PHE A 125 6.15 -17.51 -7.83
C PHE A 125 7.17 -18.20 -6.91
N ARG A 126 8.33 -18.62 -7.43
CA ARG A 126 9.40 -19.18 -6.60
C ARG A 126 10.47 -18.14 -6.31
N GLY A 127 10.29 -17.50 -5.16
CA GLY A 127 11.43 -17.07 -4.33
C GLY A 127 12.23 -15.90 -4.86
N ARG A 128 11.88 -14.71 -4.40
CA ARG A 128 12.84 -13.81 -3.74
C ARG A 128 12.05 -12.79 -2.91
N ARG A 129 11.83 -13.17 -1.65
CA ARG A 129 11.60 -12.22 -0.54
C ARG A 129 12.82 -11.29 -0.45
N CYS A 130 12.68 -10.20 0.30
CA CYS A 130 13.78 -9.33 0.75
C CYS A 130 15.09 -10.12 0.92
N PRO A 131 16.23 -9.55 0.49
CA PRO A 131 17.51 -10.27 0.35
C PRO A 131 17.93 -11.07 1.59
#